data_AF-A0A6G3UD54-F1
#
_entry.id   AF-A0A6G3UD54-F1
#
_cell.length_a   1.000
_cell.length_b   1.000
_cell.length_c   1.000
_cell.angle_alpha   90.00
_cell.angle_beta   90.00
_cell.angle_gamma   90.00
#
_symmetry.space_group_name_H-M   'P 1'
#
loop_
_entity.id
_entity.type
_entity.pdbx_description
1 polymer ?
#
loop_
_entity_poly.entity_id
_entity_poly.type
_entity_poly.pdbx_seq_one_letter_code
_entity_poly.pdbx_strand_id
1 'polypeptide(L)' 'QQPSGGGSPAGPTPAPQAAPEAPMPVAPEDDIPEADDPDLVDSALSGHELIVRELGATVVEEFTNE' A
#
# COMPACT_ATOMS: atom_id res chain seq x y z
N GLN A 1 -3.24 49.67 53.18
CA GLN A 1 -2.98 48.24 52.92
C GLN A 1 -2.79 48.07 51.42
N GLN A 2 -1.61 47.67 50.97
CA GLN A 2 -1.36 47.27 49.58
C GLN A 2 -1.22 45.74 49.56
N PRO A 3 -1.82 45.00 48.61
CA PRO A 3 -1.60 43.57 48.49
C PRO A 3 -0.41 43.31 47.56
N SER A 4 0.64 42.68 48.07
CA SER A 4 1.73 42.16 47.24
C SER A 4 1.44 40.69 46.93
N GLY A 5 0.87 40.43 45.75
CA GLY A 5 0.77 39.09 45.18
C GLY A 5 2.09 38.70 44.52
N GLY A 6 2.83 37.78 45.14
CA GLY A 6 4.05 37.20 44.57
C GLY A 6 3.71 36.01 43.67
N GLY A 7 3.89 36.17 42.36
CA GLY A 7 3.79 35.08 41.38
C GLY A 7 5.14 34.37 41.21
N SER A 8 5.15 33.05 41.30
CA SER A 8 6.30 32.21 40.94
C SER A 8 6.56 32.23 39.43
N PRO A 9 7.81 32.14 38.95
CA PRO A 9 8.10 32.06 37.53
C PRO A 9 7.72 30.68 36.99
N ALA A 10 6.90 30.64 35.95
CA ALA A 10 6.62 29.43 35.19
C ALA A 10 7.83 29.09 34.29
N GLY A 11 8.32 27.84 34.39
CA GLY A 11 9.35 27.32 33.49
C GLY A 11 8.82 27.12 32.06
N PRO A 12 9.71 26.98 31.05
CA PRO A 12 9.31 26.86 29.66
C PRO A 12 8.51 25.57 29.42
N THR A 13 7.36 25.71 28.77
CA THR A 13 6.53 24.59 28.34
C THR A 13 7.23 23.82 27.21
N PRO A 14 7.25 22.47 27.22
CA PRO A 14 7.79 21.69 26.12
C PRO A 14 7.03 22.00 24.82
N ALA A 15 7.78 22.23 23.74
CA ALA A 15 7.21 22.50 22.43
C ALA A 15 6.54 21.24 21.86
N PRO A 16 5.41 21.36 21.15
CA PRO A 16 4.79 20.23 20.45
C PRO A 16 5.79 19.60 19.47
N GLN A 17 5.99 18.29 19.59
CA GLN A 17 6.75 17.54 18.60
C GLN A 17 5.93 17.45 17.31
N ALA A 18 6.56 17.69 16.16
CA ALA A 18 5.91 17.53 14.87
C ALA A 18 5.48 16.07 14.69
N ALA A 19 4.22 15.85 14.30
CA ALA A 19 3.73 14.54 13.93
C ALA A 19 4.42 14.06 12.64
N PRO A 20 4.66 12.74 12.48
CA PRO A 20 5.12 12.19 11.21
C PRO A 20 4.14 12.55 10.08
N GLU A 21 4.68 12.81 8.88
CA GLU A 21 3.85 13.03 7.70
C GLU A 21 3.02 11.77 7.38
N ALA A 22 1.78 11.99 6.93
CA ALA A 22 0.88 10.91 6.54
C ALA A 22 1.37 10.27 5.22
N PRO A 23 1.19 8.95 5.04
CA PRO A 23 1.52 8.29 3.79
C PRO A 23 0.70 8.88 2.64
N MET A 24 1.33 9.03 1.48
CA MET A 24 0.66 9.54 0.29
C MET A 24 -0.39 8.52 -0.19
N PRO A 25 -1.56 8.97 -0.69
CA PRO A 25 -2.51 8.09 -1.35
C PRO A 25 -1.85 7.45 -2.58
N VAL A 26 -1.98 6.13 -2.70
CA VAL A 26 -1.61 5.40 -3.91
C VAL A 26 -2.67 5.65 -4.99
N ALA A 27 -2.24 5.95 -6.23
CA ALA A 27 -3.16 6.10 -7.35
C ALA A 27 -3.62 4.71 -7.84
N PRO A 28 -4.79 4.58 -8.48
CA PRO A 28 -5.29 3.30 -8.99
C PRO A 28 -4.34 2.62 -9.99
N GLU A 29 -3.60 3.40 -10.78
CA GLU A 29 -2.57 2.91 -11.69
C GLU A 29 -1.32 2.34 -10.99
N ASP A 30 -1.05 2.77 -9.76
CA ASP A 30 0.05 2.28 -8.93
C ASP A 30 -0.37 1.09 -8.05
N ASP A 31 -1.65 0.72 -8.05
CA ASP A 31 -2.24 -0.39 -7.28
C ASP A 31 -2.06 -1.73 -8.02
N ILE A 32 -0.80 -2.07 -8.29
CA ILE A 32 -0.39 -3.34 -8.89
C ILE A 32 0.54 -4.09 -7.92
N PRO A 33 0.49 -5.43 -7.90
CA PRO A 33 1.35 -6.21 -7.02
C PRO A 33 2.84 -6.00 -7.35
N GLU A 34 3.66 -5.91 -6.31
CA GLU A 34 5.10 -5.71 -6.39
C GLU A 34 5.85 -7.04 -6.54
N ALA A 35 6.97 -7.04 -7.27
CA ALA A 35 7.78 -8.24 -7.55
C ALA A 35 8.26 -9.00 -6.29
N ASP A 36 8.33 -8.32 -5.15
CA ASP A 36 8.77 -8.86 -3.86
C ASP A 36 7.62 -9.40 -2.99
N ASP A 37 6.37 -9.34 -3.48
CA ASP A 37 5.22 -9.82 -2.74
C ASP A 37 5.26 -11.37 -2.60
N PRO A 38 5.07 -11.91 -1.37
CA PRO A 38 5.23 -13.35 -1.11
C PRO A 38 4.15 -14.23 -1.75
N ASP A 39 3.01 -13.63 -2.12
CA ASP A 39 1.94 -14.27 -2.89
C ASP A 39 2.07 -14.05 -4.40
N LEU A 40 2.99 -13.18 -4.83
CA LEU A 40 3.31 -12.98 -6.23
C LEU A 40 4.22 -14.12 -6.70
N VAL A 41 3.58 -15.13 -7.28
CA VAL A 41 4.29 -16.26 -7.87
C VAL A 41 4.82 -15.86 -9.26
N ASP A 42 6.14 -15.72 -9.38
CA ASP A 42 6.87 -15.52 -10.65
C ASP A 42 6.60 -16.64 -11.69
N SER A 43 5.97 -17.73 -11.23
CA SER A 43 5.45 -18.84 -12.03
C SER A 43 4.09 -18.56 -12.68
N ALA A 44 3.65 -17.29 -12.77
CA ALA A 44 2.46 -16.87 -13.52
C ALA A 44 2.51 -17.19 -15.04
N LEU A 45 3.55 -17.90 -15.48
CA LEU A 45 3.66 -18.61 -16.76
C LEU A 45 2.53 -19.64 -17.03
N SER A 46 1.37 -19.55 -16.39
CA SER A 46 0.31 -20.53 -16.56
C SER A 46 -1.09 -19.97 -16.32
N GLY A 47 -1.36 -18.72 -16.67
CA GLY A 47 -2.76 -18.31 -16.86
C GLY A 47 -3.50 -19.31 -17.78
N HIS A 48 -2.82 -19.77 -18.83
CA HIS A 48 -3.37 -20.74 -19.79
C HIS A 48 -3.55 -22.16 -19.21
N GLU A 49 -2.57 -22.76 -18.51
CA GLU A 49 -2.75 -24.12 -17.96
C GLU A 49 -3.58 -24.12 -16.67
N LEU A 50 -3.61 -23.02 -15.90
CA LEU A 50 -4.59 -22.81 -14.82
C LEU A 50 -6.01 -22.67 -15.37
N ILE A 51 -6.22 -21.97 -16.49
CA ILE A 51 -7.53 -21.90 -17.16
C ILE A 51 -7.97 -23.31 -17.62
N VAL A 52 -7.07 -24.09 -18.22
CA VAL A 52 -7.36 -25.48 -18.64
C VAL A 52 -7.68 -26.38 -17.44
N ARG A 53 -6.89 -26.27 -16.35
CA ARG A 53 -7.01 -27.15 -15.18
C ARG A 53 -8.17 -26.81 -14.24
N GLU A 54 -8.43 -25.54 -13.97
CA GLU A 54 -9.43 -25.09 -12.98
C GLU A 54 -10.84 -25.03 -13.59
N LEU A 55 -10.96 -24.62 -14.85
CA LEU A 55 -12.25 -24.51 -15.55
C LEU A 55 -12.58 -25.74 -16.41
N GLY A 56 -11.66 -26.71 -16.53
CA GLY A 56 -11.80 -27.86 -17.44
C GLY A 56 -11.82 -27.46 -18.92
N ALA A 57 -11.23 -26.31 -19.26
CA ALA A 57 -11.22 -25.76 -20.61
C ALA A 57 -10.27 -26.53 -21.54
N THR A 58 -10.43 -26.37 -22.86
CA THR A 58 -9.57 -27.00 -23.88
C THR A 58 -9.06 -25.95 -24.84
N VAL A 59 -7.76 -25.95 -25.15
CA VAL A 59 -7.15 -25.02 -26.10
C VAL A 59 -7.30 -25.58 -27.50
N VAL A 60 -7.88 -24.81 -28.41
CA VAL A 60 -7.97 -25.15 -29.84
C VAL A 60 -7.21 -24.10 -30.62
N GLU A 61 -6.28 -24.56 -31.45
CA GLU A 61 -5.55 -23.70 -32.36
C GLU A 61 -6.41 -23.38 -33.58
N GLU A 62 -6.50 -22.11 -33.94
CA GLU A 62 -7.18 -21.67 -35.16
C GLU A 62 -6.22 -21.82 -36.35
N PHE A 63 -6.68 -22.48 -37.42
CA PHE A 63 -5.95 -22.57 -38.69
C PHE A 63 -6.61 -21.66 -39.73
N THR A 64 -5.80 -20.84 -40.40
CA THR A 64 -6.26 -20.06 -41.57
C THR A 64 -6.23 -20.97 -42.80
N ASN A 65 -7.40 -21.22 -43.40
CA ASN A 65 -7.52 -21.97 -44.65
C ASN A 65 -7.24 -21.04 -45.84
N GLU A 66 -6.02 -21.11 -46.36
CA GLU A 66 -5.61 -20.47 -47.62
C GLU A 66 -6.13 -21.23 -48.87
#